data_AF-A0A7C4Z4E7-F1
#
_entry.id   AF-A0A7C4Z4E7-F1
#
_cell.length_a   1.000
_cell.length_b   1.000
_cell.length_c   1.000
_cell.angle_alpha   90.00
_cell.angle_beta   90.00
_cell.angle_gamma   90.00
#
_symmetry.space_group_name_H-M   'P 1'
#
loop_
_entity.id
_entity.type
_entity.pdbx_description
1 polymer ?
#
loop_
_entity_poly.entity_id
_entity_poly.type
_entity_poly.pdbx_seq_one_letter_code
_entity_poly.pdbx_strand_id
1 'polypeptide(L)'
;MSNERFLVFPRLRRGLILLVLGILLITLAGCEMRPAKTPLISRDWSPALRVGNASQHEPVAIAVERDGSAIHLVWPEAGMNGLAMHYLQLRNSRQPSVDRLIELSLFFPKSYNLFLGAGDTLHVFFLAGQGPHENTRVFHGVLDKSGQLRAAPTPITPAGYDVQHYAAAADGVGGFLVIWEAAEPPAGIFLQQLDGSGAPLGDPCLLASDGKEPAMAVEPGAGAHIAWVTEPHAQDRHLYYCWLEYPLTCEPKPLELTRLYAGTGAIFTAPSLGFDDGHVYVYWSVEYRAGMEQGSASTFFVTFPKGRPAPQQPRTLSLPDTEALPYAPLSAQLGPWREAGIIGPGGMPAEAAFPDLSTVVPLSPELGGSRFVAYPAPLNLPAELQLVFCSVMTEYRLKDELQPGVAILADGELLAYQQVARTGNLSWNPSPARDEAGHLYLAWPDTRGQGRYDVYIATTAPALKEAIRRPNRDDILLGAVAFGWGMLAGLTTFLPFLMVILVFPLAVVVGYHIFGSQEELSARGPRIVLVVAGLLYYAGKLLIFSALLSFPPFRELLPEGLRWMLDFGLPALILALALLALRQYIRRAQPPRLFVGFLVFVLTDALLTMMLYGPGFYG
;
A
#
# COMPACT_ATOMS: atom_id res chain seq x y z
N MET A 1 53.67 -21.47 45.19
CA MET A 1 52.58 -20.49 45.41
C MET A 1 53.02 -19.17 44.81
N SER A 2 52.56 -18.82 43.61
CA SER A 2 52.73 -17.46 43.05
C SER A 2 51.47 -17.10 42.26
N ASN A 3 50.63 -16.28 42.90
CA ASN A 3 49.39 -15.73 42.37
C ASN A 3 49.69 -14.47 41.54
N GLU A 4 50.23 -14.65 40.34
CA GLU A 4 50.32 -13.55 39.37
C GLU A 4 49.85 -14.02 37.99
N ARG A 5 48.71 -13.46 37.56
CA ARG A 5 48.30 -13.11 36.17
C ARG A 5 46.80 -13.31 35.94
N PHE A 6 46.00 -12.37 36.42
CA PHE A 6 44.66 -12.10 35.87
C PHE A 6 44.35 -10.59 35.93
N LEU A 7 45.21 -9.75 35.33
CA LEU A 7 45.02 -8.29 35.24
C LEU A 7 44.77 -7.80 33.80
N VAL A 8 44.17 -8.63 32.94
CA VAL A 8 43.76 -8.23 31.57
C VAL A 8 42.26 -7.86 31.49
N PHE A 9 41.47 -8.11 32.53
CA PHE A 9 40.01 -7.99 32.47
C PHE A 9 39.35 -6.60 32.66
N PRO A 10 39.95 -5.54 33.24
CA PRO A 10 39.19 -4.31 33.53
C PRO A 10 38.84 -3.49 32.26
N ARG A 11 39.66 -3.56 31.21
CA ARG A 11 39.37 -2.91 29.92
C ARG A 11 38.28 -3.65 29.14
N LEU A 12 38.28 -4.98 29.16
CA LEU A 12 37.25 -5.79 28.53
C LEU A 12 35.88 -5.59 29.19
N ARG A 13 35.85 -5.46 30.52
CA ARG A 13 34.61 -5.24 31.29
C ARG A 13 33.99 -3.86 31.02
N ARG A 14 34.80 -2.80 30.86
CA ARG A 14 34.31 -1.46 30.50
C ARG A 14 33.76 -1.41 29.07
N GLY A 15 34.44 -2.07 28.12
CA GLY A 15 33.95 -2.19 26.74
C GLY A 15 32.61 -2.93 26.66
N LEU A 16 32.47 -4.03 27.41
CA LEU A 16 31.22 -4.79 27.48
C LEU A 16 30.08 -3.99 28.11
N ILE A 17 30.34 -3.25 29.20
CA ILE A 17 29.32 -2.40 29.84
C ILE A 17 28.86 -1.29 28.89
N LEU A 18 29.77 -0.62 28.20
CA LEU A 18 29.40 0.42 27.23
C LEU A 18 28.64 -0.14 26.04
N LEU A 19 28.99 -1.34 25.56
CA LEU A 19 28.25 -2.04 24.52
C LEU A 19 26.83 -2.37 24.97
N VAL A 20 26.67 -2.95 26.16
CA VAL A 20 25.35 -3.30 26.71
C VAL A 20 24.50 -2.05 26.94
N LEU A 21 25.09 -0.97 27.48
CA LEU A 21 24.38 0.30 27.68
C LEU A 21 23.96 0.92 26.33
N GLY A 22 24.84 0.84 25.32
CA GLY A 22 24.54 1.29 23.96
C GLY A 22 23.40 0.48 23.33
N ILE A 23 23.42 -0.84 23.45
CA ILE A 23 22.33 -1.72 23.00
C ILE A 23 21.03 -1.37 23.74
N LEU A 24 21.08 -1.18 25.07
CA LEU A 24 19.89 -0.83 25.86
C LEU A 24 19.29 0.53 25.44
N LEU A 25 20.14 1.55 25.24
CA LEU A 25 19.70 2.86 24.73
C LEU A 25 19.08 2.76 23.33
N ILE A 26 19.64 1.94 22.45
CA ILE A 26 19.08 1.67 21.12
C ILE A 26 17.73 0.93 21.24
N THR A 27 17.60 -0.02 22.17
CA THR A 27 16.35 -0.77 22.39
C THR A 27 15.23 0.13 22.91
N LEU A 28 15.54 1.09 23.78
CA LEU A 28 14.56 2.05 24.31
C LEU A 28 14.14 3.10 23.26
N ALA A 29 15.03 3.47 22.35
CA ALA A 29 14.72 4.44 21.29
C ALA A 29 13.87 3.83 20.14
N GLY A 30 13.93 2.51 19.93
CA GLY A 30 13.31 1.85 18.78
C GLY A 30 11.78 1.69 18.84
N CYS A 31 11.12 1.84 20.00
CA CYS A 31 9.72 1.45 20.15
C CYS A 31 8.68 2.36 19.46
N GLU A 32 9.01 3.60 19.09
CA GLU A 32 8.04 4.51 18.43
C GLU A 32 8.53 5.10 17.10
N MET A 33 9.76 4.78 16.70
CA MET A 33 10.39 5.36 15.54
C MET A 33 10.02 4.60 14.26
N ARG A 34 8.94 5.04 13.60
CA ARG A 34 8.54 4.55 12.27
C ARG A 34 9.20 5.38 11.17
N PRO A 35 9.69 4.74 10.08
CA PRO A 35 10.22 5.47 8.94
C PRO A 35 9.15 6.40 8.37
N ALA A 36 9.56 7.62 8.02
CA ALA A 36 8.68 8.59 7.37
C ALA A 36 8.37 8.19 5.91
N LYS A 37 9.14 7.27 5.34
CA LYS A 37 9.03 6.84 3.95
C LYS A 37 9.06 5.33 3.82
N THR A 38 8.36 4.80 2.83
CA THR A 38 8.44 3.38 2.48
C THR A 38 9.67 3.05 1.64
N PRO A 39 9.98 1.76 1.42
CA PRO A 39 10.95 1.34 0.41
C PRO A 39 10.51 1.74 -1.01
N LEU A 40 11.48 1.91 -1.91
CA LEU A 40 11.22 2.17 -3.33
C LEU A 40 10.91 0.85 -4.05
N ILE A 41 9.70 0.70 -4.60
CA ILE A 41 9.26 -0.52 -5.29
C ILE A 41 9.30 -0.38 -6.82
N SER A 42 8.76 0.72 -7.34
CA SER A 42 8.80 1.04 -8.78
C SER A 42 9.72 2.24 -9.05
N ARG A 43 10.30 2.29 -10.26
CA ARG A 43 11.06 3.46 -10.72
C ARG A 43 10.16 4.65 -11.06
N ASP A 44 8.90 4.41 -11.38
CA ASP A 44 7.94 5.42 -11.82
C ASP A 44 7.34 6.19 -10.63
N TRP A 45 7.21 5.53 -9.48
CA TRP A 45 6.70 6.15 -8.26
C TRP A 45 7.82 6.65 -7.34
N SER A 46 7.47 7.65 -6.52
CA SER A 46 8.23 7.97 -5.32
C SER A 46 8.07 6.85 -4.28
N PRO A 47 8.99 6.72 -3.31
CA PRO A 47 8.63 6.13 -2.03
C PRO A 47 7.36 6.81 -1.49
N ALA A 48 6.50 6.08 -0.80
CA ALA A 48 5.36 6.68 -0.12
C ALA A 48 5.86 7.49 1.06
N LEU A 49 5.36 8.70 1.23
CA LEU A 49 5.65 9.60 2.33
C LEU A 49 4.50 9.57 3.33
N ARG A 50 4.78 9.31 4.61
CA ARG A 50 3.79 9.45 5.68
C ARG A 50 3.58 10.93 5.97
N VAL A 51 2.34 11.40 5.89
CA VAL A 51 2.00 12.84 5.98
C VAL A 51 1.13 13.18 7.19
N GLY A 52 0.46 12.19 7.79
CA GLY A 52 -0.43 12.45 8.93
C GLY A 52 -0.98 11.17 9.55
N ASN A 53 -1.98 11.33 10.41
CA ASN A 53 -2.76 10.22 10.96
C ASN A 53 -4.26 10.52 10.85
N ALA A 54 -5.04 9.54 10.43
CA ALA A 54 -6.49 9.58 10.45
C ALA A 54 -7.04 8.76 11.63
N SER A 55 -8.27 9.10 12.04
CA SER A 55 -8.99 8.43 13.14
C SER A 55 -10.14 7.55 12.66
N GLN A 56 -10.34 7.45 11.35
CA GLN A 56 -11.34 6.58 10.74
C GLN A 56 -10.77 5.85 9.53
N HIS A 57 -11.39 4.71 9.23
CA HIS A 57 -11.04 3.87 8.11
C HIS A 57 -11.71 4.37 6.81
N GLU A 58 -11.27 5.52 6.31
CA GLU A 58 -11.92 6.20 5.19
C GLU A 58 -10.93 6.69 4.13
N PRO A 59 -11.38 6.85 2.87
CA PRO A 59 -10.56 7.47 1.82
C PRO A 59 -10.03 8.85 2.24
N VAL A 60 -8.83 9.16 1.78
CA VAL A 60 -8.21 10.48 1.99
C VAL A 60 -8.56 11.34 0.78
N ALA A 61 -9.37 12.38 0.97
CA ALA A 61 -9.73 13.27 -0.12
C ALA A 61 -8.49 14.01 -0.63
N ILE A 62 -8.24 13.97 -1.93
CA ILE A 62 -7.08 14.58 -2.57
C ILE A 62 -7.52 15.50 -3.71
N ALA A 63 -6.91 16.67 -3.81
CA ALA A 63 -7.00 17.56 -4.96
C ALA A 63 -5.60 18.12 -5.27
N VAL A 64 -5.27 18.26 -6.55
CA VAL A 64 -3.94 18.72 -6.99
C VAL A 64 -4.13 19.93 -7.87
N GLU A 65 -3.40 21.01 -7.56
CA GLU A 65 -3.35 22.22 -8.40
C GLU A 65 -3.04 21.84 -9.84
N ARG A 66 -3.63 22.56 -10.80
CA ARG A 66 -3.50 22.28 -12.23
C ARG A 66 -2.05 22.14 -12.71
N ASP A 67 -1.16 22.95 -12.14
CA ASP A 67 0.28 22.97 -12.44
C ASP A 67 1.12 22.00 -11.58
N GLY A 68 0.48 21.20 -10.73
CA GLY A 68 1.15 20.30 -9.78
C GLY A 68 1.90 21.02 -8.64
N SER A 69 1.76 22.33 -8.50
CA SER A 69 2.55 23.12 -7.53
C SER A 69 2.15 22.90 -6.08
N ALA A 70 0.92 22.46 -5.84
CA ALA A 70 0.44 22.06 -4.53
C ALA A 70 -0.54 20.88 -4.61
N ILE A 71 -0.49 20.07 -3.57
CA ILE A 71 -1.38 18.93 -3.33
C ILE A 71 -2.11 19.20 -2.04
N HIS A 72 -3.42 19.05 -2.06
CA HIS A 72 -4.30 19.28 -0.95
C HIS A 72 -4.91 17.95 -0.51
N LEU A 73 -4.87 17.70 0.79
CA LEU A 73 -5.35 16.47 1.40
C LEU A 73 -6.31 16.81 2.54
N VAL A 74 -7.40 16.05 2.65
CA VAL A 74 -8.37 16.16 3.73
C VAL A 74 -8.77 14.77 4.24
N TRP A 75 -8.80 14.60 5.57
CA TRP A 75 -9.24 13.36 6.21
C TRP A 75 -9.80 13.62 7.63
N PRO A 76 -10.57 12.68 8.21
CA PRO A 76 -11.04 12.79 9.60
C PRO A 76 -9.93 12.46 10.61
N GLU A 77 -9.73 13.33 11.60
CA GLU A 77 -8.82 13.10 12.73
C GLU A 77 -9.49 13.49 14.06
N ALA A 78 -9.14 12.80 15.13
CA ALA A 78 -9.60 13.14 16.48
C ALA A 78 -9.07 14.53 16.90
N GLY A 79 -9.98 15.46 17.13
CA GLY A 79 -9.75 16.78 17.70
C GLY A 79 -10.08 16.85 19.19
N MET A 80 -10.09 18.07 19.73
CA MET A 80 -10.35 18.30 21.16
C MET A 80 -11.82 18.06 21.52
N ASN A 81 -12.73 18.35 20.58
CA ASN A 81 -14.19 18.32 20.82
C ASN A 81 -14.89 17.16 20.11
N GLY A 82 -14.13 16.19 19.58
CA GLY A 82 -14.68 15.08 18.79
C GLY A 82 -13.84 14.84 17.55
N LEU A 83 -14.51 14.51 16.44
CA LEU A 83 -13.84 14.35 15.15
C LEU A 83 -13.77 15.70 14.45
N ALA A 84 -12.57 16.04 14.00
CA ALA A 84 -12.25 17.24 13.25
C ALA A 84 -11.81 16.86 11.82
N MET A 85 -11.78 17.88 10.96
CA MET A 85 -11.26 17.75 9.61
C MET A 85 -9.78 18.15 9.61
N HIS A 86 -8.88 17.21 9.32
CA HIS A 86 -7.48 17.56 9.09
C HIS A 86 -7.32 18.03 7.64
N TYR A 87 -6.70 19.19 7.46
CA TYR A 87 -6.29 19.72 6.17
C TYR A 87 -4.77 19.82 6.09
N LEU A 88 -4.20 19.28 5.01
CA LEU A 88 -2.77 19.33 4.75
C LEU A 88 -2.51 19.79 3.30
N GLN A 89 -1.54 20.68 3.14
CA GLN A 89 -1.01 21.09 1.83
C GLN A 89 0.46 20.67 1.71
N LEU A 90 0.76 19.88 0.68
CA LEU A 90 2.12 19.62 0.23
C LEU A 90 2.44 20.46 -1.00
N ARG A 91 3.72 20.76 -1.18
CA ARG A 91 4.27 21.36 -2.40
C ARG A 91 5.40 20.46 -2.90
N ASN A 92 6.37 21.01 -3.61
CA ASN A 92 7.60 20.32 -4.05
C ASN A 92 8.59 20.03 -2.88
N SER A 93 8.05 19.71 -1.70
CA SER A 93 8.75 19.57 -0.43
C SER A 93 8.15 18.40 0.35
N ARG A 94 8.99 17.70 1.12
CA ARG A 94 8.57 16.62 2.04
C ARG A 94 7.80 17.14 3.25
N GLN A 95 8.01 18.41 3.61
CA GLN A 95 7.31 19.02 4.73
C GLN A 95 6.06 19.73 4.22
N PRO A 96 4.94 19.61 4.95
CA PRO A 96 3.73 20.34 4.61
C PRO A 96 3.97 21.84 4.68
N SER A 97 3.46 22.57 3.70
CA SER A 97 3.41 24.04 3.74
C SER A 97 2.26 24.53 4.63
N VAL A 98 1.21 23.73 4.76
CA VAL A 98 0.10 23.94 5.68
C VAL A 98 -0.28 22.60 6.30
N ASP A 99 -0.48 22.58 7.60
CA ASP A 99 -0.96 21.44 8.39
C ASP A 99 -1.90 22.02 9.45
N ARG A 100 -3.19 21.66 9.38
CA ARG A 100 -4.22 22.18 10.29
C ARG A 100 -5.25 21.13 10.63
N LEU A 101 -5.60 21.12 11.91
CA LEU A 101 -6.82 20.49 12.39
C LEU A 101 -7.95 21.53 12.49
N ILE A 102 -9.04 21.29 11.78
CA ILE A 102 -10.19 22.19 11.67
C ILE A 102 -11.36 21.57 12.42
N GLU A 103 -11.67 22.13 13.58
CA GLU A 103 -12.81 21.71 14.39
C GLU A 103 -14.12 22.08 13.67
N LEU A 104 -14.93 21.06 13.39
CA LEU A 104 -16.26 21.23 12.84
C LEU A 104 -17.27 21.15 14.00
N SER A 105 -18.18 22.12 14.09
CA SER A 105 -19.32 22.03 15.03
C SER A 105 -20.40 21.07 14.51
N LEU A 106 -19.97 19.88 14.08
CA LEU A 106 -20.79 18.84 13.45
C LEU A 106 -20.42 17.48 14.05
N PHE A 107 -21.38 16.57 14.07
CA PHE A 107 -21.23 15.24 14.62
C PHE A 107 -20.74 14.26 13.55
N PHE A 108 -19.60 13.62 13.84
CA PHE A 108 -19.03 12.51 13.07
C PHE A 108 -18.83 12.81 11.56
N PRO A 109 -18.08 13.88 11.20
CA PRO A 109 -17.84 14.22 9.80
C PRO A 109 -16.97 13.17 9.10
N LYS A 110 -17.40 12.74 7.91
CA LYS A 110 -16.86 11.59 7.20
C LYS A 110 -17.04 11.67 5.67
N SER A 111 -16.41 10.76 4.94
CA SER A 111 -16.52 10.59 3.47
C SER A 111 -16.20 11.88 2.71
N TYR A 112 -15.03 12.47 2.92
CA TYR A 112 -14.68 13.74 2.31
C TYR A 112 -14.47 13.63 0.78
N ASN A 113 -14.93 14.63 0.03
CA ASN A 113 -14.53 14.89 -1.36
C ASN A 113 -13.96 16.30 -1.45
N LEU A 114 -12.88 16.48 -2.22
CA LEU A 114 -12.16 17.75 -2.30
C LEU A 114 -12.00 18.18 -3.76
N PHE A 115 -12.36 19.42 -4.07
CA PHE A 115 -12.26 19.99 -5.41
C PHE A 115 -11.60 21.36 -5.40
N LEU A 116 -10.89 21.68 -6.47
CA LEU A 116 -10.41 23.04 -6.72
C LEU A 116 -11.56 23.92 -7.21
N GLY A 117 -11.73 25.10 -6.61
CA GLY A 117 -12.67 26.13 -7.08
C GLY A 117 -11.97 27.27 -7.83
N ALA A 118 -12.76 28.26 -8.24
CA ALA A 118 -12.23 29.48 -8.84
C ALA A 118 -11.60 30.41 -7.78
N GLY A 119 -10.55 31.13 -8.15
CA GLY A 119 -9.98 32.17 -7.27
C GLY A 119 -9.37 31.62 -5.99
N ASP A 120 -8.60 30.53 -6.11
CA ASP A 120 -7.80 29.95 -5.02
C ASP A 120 -8.63 29.41 -3.84
N THR A 121 -9.84 28.90 -4.12
CA THR A 121 -10.68 28.21 -3.14
C THR A 121 -10.59 26.70 -3.28
N LEU A 122 -10.84 26.01 -2.18
CA LEU A 122 -11.06 24.57 -2.17
C LEU A 122 -12.47 24.30 -1.66
N HIS A 123 -13.20 23.46 -2.38
CA HIS A 123 -14.55 23.04 -2.04
C HIS A 123 -14.45 21.66 -1.42
N VAL A 124 -14.94 21.52 -0.19
CA VAL A 124 -15.00 20.25 0.51
C VAL A 124 -16.45 19.83 0.71
N PHE A 125 -16.76 18.60 0.33
CA PHE A 125 -18.04 17.95 0.59
C PHE A 125 -17.82 16.80 1.56
N PHE A 126 -18.75 16.57 2.47
CA PHE A 126 -18.66 15.48 3.45
C PHE A 126 -20.03 15.18 4.07
N LEU A 127 -20.17 13.99 4.66
CA LEU A 127 -21.33 13.62 5.46
C LEU A 127 -21.11 14.01 6.92
N ALA A 128 -22.12 14.56 7.58
CA ALA A 128 -22.14 14.76 9.02
C ALA A 128 -23.57 14.89 9.55
N GLY A 129 -23.77 14.74 10.86
CA GLY A 129 -24.98 15.21 11.56
C GLY A 129 -24.74 16.57 12.23
N GLN A 130 -25.76 17.35 12.59
CA GLN A 130 -25.54 18.51 13.49
C GLN A 130 -25.55 18.11 14.98
N GLY A 131 -26.00 16.89 15.28
CA GLY A 131 -25.98 16.29 16.62
C GLY A 131 -26.03 14.77 16.56
N PRO A 132 -25.87 14.08 17.70
CA PRO A 132 -25.80 12.61 17.78
C PRO A 132 -27.11 11.88 17.44
N HIS A 133 -28.23 12.60 17.42
CA HIS A 133 -29.57 12.07 17.10
C HIS A 133 -30.20 12.75 15.89
N GLU A 134 -29.43 13.56 15.17
CA GLU A 134 -29.91 14.22 13.97
C GLU A 134 -29.52 13.43 12.72
N ASN A 135 -30.34 13.57 11.68
CA ASN A 135 -30.12 12.94 10.40
C ASN A 135 -28.75 13.35 9.81
N THR A 136 -28.08 12.39 9.20
CA THR A 136 -26.84 12.64 8.47
C THR A 136 -27.19 13.35 7.17
N ARG A 137 -26.42 14.39 6.81
CA ARG A 137 -26.63 15.20 5.60
C ARG A 137 -25.31 15.45 4.89
N VAL A 138 -25.39 15.79 3.60
CA VAL A 138 -24.22 16.27 2.86
C VAL A 138 -24.01 17.74 3.20
N PHE A 139 -22.81 18.09 3.65
CA PHE A 139 -22.37 19.46 3.90
C PHE A 139 -21.36 19.90 2.85
N HIS A 140 -21.35 21.19 2.58
CA HIS A 140 -20.37 21.87 1.75
C HIS A 140 -19.63 22.92 2.58
N GLY A 141 -18.30 22.93 2.47
CA GLY A 141 -17.43 23.95 3.04
C GLY A 141 -16.52 24.54 1.98
N VAL A 142 -16.07 25.78 2.21
CA VAL A 142 -15.08 26.46 1.37
C VAL A 142 -13.86 26.79 2.21
N LEU A 143 -12.72 26.24 1.81
CA LEU A 143 -11.42 26.54 2.40
C LEU A 143 -10.66 27.54 1.52
N ASP A 144 -9.86 28.39 2.16
CA ASP A 144 -8.82 29.16 1.48
C ASP A 144 -7.51 28.34 1.31
N LYS A 145 -6.54 28.88 0.56
CA LYS A 145 -5.20 28.26 0.39
C LYS A 145 -4.41 28.06 1.69
N SER A 146 -4.80 28.73 2.77
CA SER A 146 -4.20 28.54 4.08
C SER A 146 -4.89 27.44 4.88
N GLY A 147 -5.91 26.78 4.34
CA GLY A 147 -6.69 25.75 5.02
C GLY A 147 -7.68 26.32 6.05
N GLN A 148 -8.07 27.59 5.96
CA GLN A 148 -9.12 28.14 6.82
C GLN A 148 -10.49 28.06 6.16
N LEU A 149 -11.50 27.68 6.92
CA LEU A 149 -12.90 27.78 6.51
C LEU A 149 -13.29 29.24 6.37
N ARG A 150 -13.81 29.63 5.21
CA ARG A 150 -14.32 30.98 4.96
C ARG A 150 -15.62 31.26 5.72
N ALA A 151 -16.41 30.21 5.95
CA ALA A 151 -17.65 30.24 6.71
C ALA A 151 -17.92 28.85 7.31
N ALA A 152 -18.90 28.77 8.22
CA ALA A 152 -19.38 27.48 8.69
C ALA A 152 -19.93 26.64 7.52
N PRO A 153 -19.68 25.32 7.48
CA PRO A 153 -20.21 24.46 6.42
C PRO A 153 -21.74 24.50 6.36
N THR A 154 -22.28 24.51 5.14
CA THR A 154 -23.72 24.60 4.88
C THR A 154 -24.26 23.25 4.38
N PRO A 155 -25.43 22.79 4.85
CA PRO A 155 -26.03 21.57 4.34
C PRO A 155 -26.50 21.77 2.89
N ILE A 156 -26.12 20.84 2.01
CA ILE A 156 -26.57 20.78 0.61
C ILE A 156 -27.91 20.05 0.52
N THR A 157 -28.06 18.96 1.27
CA THR A 157 -29.31 18.19 1.26
C THR A 157 -30.38 18.89 2.10
N PRO A 158 -31.65 18.89 1.66
CA PRO A 158 -32.74 19.52 2.40
C PRO A 158 -32.92 18.95 3.81
N ALA A 159 -33.58 19.72 4.68
CA ALA A 159 -33.94 19.24 6.02
C ALA A 159 -34.87 18.02 5.94
N GLY A 160 -34.70 17.06 6.86
CA GLY A 160 -35.50 15.82 6.93
C GLY A 160 -34.91 14.64 6.16
N TYR A 161 -33.96 14.85 5.25
CA TYR A 161 -33.23 13.76 4.60
C TYR A 161 -32.23 13.12 5.57
N ASP A 162 -32.15 11.79 5.57
CA ASP A 162 -31.09 11.02 6.24
C ASP A 162 -30.23 10.30 5.21
N VAL A 163 -29.01 10.82 5.01
CA VAL A 163 -28.10 10.45 3.94
C VAL A 163 -27.09 9.41 4.41
N GLN A 164 -27.05 8.27 3.72
CA GLN A 164 -26.13 7.18 4.05
C GLN A 164 -24.88 7.18 3.17
N HIS A 165 -25.05 7.43 1.87
CA HIS A 165 -23.98 7.47 0.88
C HIS A 165 -24.17 8.68 -0.03
N TYR A 166 -23.07 9.21 -0.53
CA TYR A 166 -23.09 10.26 -1.54
C TYR A 166 -21.83 10.20 -2.41
N ALA A 167 -21.91 10.80 -3.59
CA ALA A 167 -20.75 11.12 -4.42
C ALA A 167 -20.87 12.57 -4.89
N ALA A 168 -19.73 13.22 -5.09
CA ALA A 168 -19.65 14.56 -5.64
C ALA A 168 -18.65 14.58 -6.80
N ALA A 169 -18.85 15.48 -7.76
CA ALA A 169 -17.93 15.71 -8.86
C ALA A 169 -18.01 17.17 -9.32
N ALA A 170 -16.91 17.71 -9.85
CA ALA A 170 -16.97 18.96 -10.60
C ALA A 170 -17.70 18.74 -11.94
N ASP A 171 -18.55 19.68 -12.34
CA ASP A 171 -19.37 19.57 -13.56
C ASP A 171 -18.59 19.88 -14.86
N GLY A 172 -17.36 20.37 -14.74
CA GLY A 172 -16.51 20.78 -15.87
C GLY A 172 -16.79 22.18 -16.43
N VAL A 173 -17.86 22.85 -16.01
CA VAL A 173 -18.22 24.24 -16.39
C VAL A 173 -18.10 25.23 -15.24
N GLY A 174 -17.69 24.77 -14.06
CA GLY A 174 -17.34 25.59 -12.91
C GLY A 174 -18.26 25.42 -11.70
N GLY A 175 -19.25 24.53 -11.77
CA GLY A 175 -20.09 24.11 -10.66
C GLY A 175 -19.80 22.67 -10.22
N PHE A 176 -20.76 22.08 -9.52
CA PHE A 176 -20.63 20.73 -8.95
C PHE A 176 -21.92 19.94 -9.10
N LEU A 177 -21.78 18.63 -9.17
CA LEU A 177 -22.87 17.67 -9.06
C LEU A 177 -22.71 16.93 -7.74
N VAL A 178 -23.82 16.75 -7.03
CA VAL A 178 -23.89 15.95 -5.81
C VAL A 178 -25.01 14.94 -5.97
N ILE A 179 -24.70 13.66 -5.83
CA ILE A 179 -25.67 12.57 -5.82
C ILE A 179 -25.66 11.89 -4.44
N TRP A 180 -26.83 11.55 -3.90
CA TRP A 180 -26.92 10.91 -2.59
C TRP A 180 -28.05 9.90 -2.48
N GLU A 181 -27.88 8.96 -1.55
CA GLU A 181 -28.91 8.02 -1.08
C GLU A 181 -29.57 8.57 0.18
N ALA A 182 -30.90 8.65 0.18
CA ALA A 182 -31.70 8.93 1.37
C ALA A 182 -32.42 7.66 1.84
N ALA A 183 -32.26 7.32 3.13
CA ALA A 183 -32.78 6.07 3.70
C ALA A 183 -34.26 6.16 4.15
N GLU A 184 -34.68 7.33 4.64
CA GLU A 184 -36.05 7.57 5.10
C GLU A 184 -36.83 8.45 4.12
N PRO A 185 -38.18 8.33 4.05
CA PRO A 185 -39.00 9.14 3.17
C PRO A 185 -38.70 10.66 3.29
N PRO A 186 -38.36 11.33 2.17
CA PRO A 186 -38.29 10.78 0.82
C PRO A 186 -37.03 9.93 0.58
N ALA A 187 -37.23 8.63 0.33
CA ALA A 187 -36.16 7.66 0.11
C ALA A 187 -35.79 7.57 -1.38
N GLY A 188 -34.55 7.19 -1.65
CA GLY A 188 -34.04 6.98 -3.01
C GLY A 188 -32.75 7.71 -3.31
N ILE A 189 -32.38 7.72 -4.59
CA ILE A 189 -31.21 8.41 -5.13
C ILE A 189 -31.62 9.76 -5.68
N PHE A 190 -30.98 10.81 -5.19
CA PHE A 190 -31.22 12.19 -5.61
C PHE A 190 -29.96 12.80 -6.20
N LEU A 191 -30.12 13.67 -7.19
CA LEU A 191 -29.06 14.46 -7.81
C LEU A 191 -29.35 15.95 -7.63
N GLN A 192 -28.35 16.73 -7.22
CA GLN A 192 -28.40 18.19 -7.13
C GLN A 192 -27.27 18.80 -7.95
N GLN A 193 -27.62 19.79 -8.77
CA GLN A 193 -26.66 20.68 -9.40
C GLN A 193 -26.37 21.85 -8.45
N LEU A 194 -25.09 22.22 -8.33
CA LEU A 194 -24.61 23.36 -7.56
C LEU A 194 -23.88 24.32 -8.49
N ASP A 195 -23.98 25.62 -8.22
CA ASP A 195 -23.14 26.62 -8.87
C ASP A 195 -21.69 26.57 -8.36
N GLY A 196 -20.81 27.40 -8.93
CA GLY A 196 -19.40 27.46 -8.51
C GLY A 196 -19.15 27.98 -7.10
N SER A 197 -20.16 28.55 -6.44
CA SER A 197 -20.10 28.89 -5.02
C SER A 197 -20.52 27.73 -4.11
N GLY A 198 -21.11 26.67 -4.69
CA GLY A 198 -21.70 25.54 -3.98
C GLY A 198 -23.19 25.73 -3.66
N ALA A 199 -23.84 26.77 -4.21
CA ALA A 199 -25.26 27.01 -3.97
C ALA A 199 -26.14 26.09 -4.86
N PRO A 200 -27.21 25.48 -4.31
CA PRO A 200 -28.12 24.64 -5.09
C PRO A 200 -28.80 25.37 -6.25
N LEU A 201 -28.74 24.77 -7.44
CA LEU A 201 -29.44 25.19 -8.64
C LEU A 201 -30.75 24.40 -8.78
N GLY A 202 -31.84 24.95 -8.25
CA GLY A 202 -33.16 24.32 -8.27
C GLY A 202 -33.33 23.19 -7.24
N ASP A 203 -34.44 22.45 -7.35
CA ASP A 203 -34.78 21.35 -6.44
C ASP A 203 -34.03 20.05 -6.78
N PRO A 204 -33.77 19.18 -5.79
CA PRO A 204 -33.18 17.86 -6.02
C PRO A 204 -33.99 17.00 -7.00
N CYS A 205 -33.26 16.34 -7.88
CA CYS A 205 -33.76 15.46 -8.91
C CYS A 205 -33.84 14.01 -8.41
N LEU A 206 -35.02 13.41 -8.30
CA LEU A 206 -35.14 11.98 -7.95
C LEU A 206 -34.77 11.10 -9.16
N LEU A 207 -33.72 10.30 -9.03
CA LEU A 207 -33.24 9.39 -10.06
C LEU A 207 -33.81 7.97 -9.93
N ALA A 208 -33.93 7.46 -8.70
CA ALA A 208 -34.48 6.14 -8.40
C ALA A 208 -35.08 6.13 -6.99
N SER A 209 -36.28 5.60 -6.80
CA SER A 209 -36.97 5.59 -5.49
C SER A 209 -36.47 4.53 -4.52
N ASP A 210 -35.75 3.51 -5.02
CA ASP A 210 -35.30 2.32 -4.29
C ASP A 210 -33.79 2.07 -4.43
N GLY A 211 -33.07 3.01 -5.04
CA GLY A 211 -31.63 2.90 -5.24
C GLY A 211 -30.83 3.24 -3.97
N LYS A 212 -29.64 2.65 -3.89
CA LYS A 212 -28.66 2.76 -2.81
C LYS A 212 -27.25 2.90 -3.38
N GLU A 213 -26.31 3.36 -2.56
CA GLU A 213 -24.87 3.42 -2.87
C GLU A 213 -24.58 4.04 -4.26
N PRO A 214 -24.96 5.31 -4.49
CA PRO A 214 -24.77 5.93 -5.80
C PRO A 214 -23.29 6.19 -6.07
N ALA A 215 -22.92 6.03 -7.34
CA ALA A 215 -21.62 6.39 -7.91
C ALA A 215 -21.83 7.33 -9.09
N MET A 216 -20.89 8.25 -9.29
CA MET A 216 -20.94 9.20 -10.39
C MET A 216 -19.55 9.46 -10.95
N ALA A 217 -19.46 9.55 -12.28
CA ALA A 217 -18.31 10.08 -13.00
C ALA A 217 -18.80 11.10 -14.02
N VAL A 218 -18.16 12.28 -14.06
CA VAL A 218 -18.56 13.37 -14.95
C VAL A 218 -17.56 13.47 -16.09
N GLU A 219 -18.08 13.52 -17.31
CA GLU A 219 -17.30 13.86 -18.50
C GLU A 219 -17.48 15.37 -18.75
N PRO A 220 -16.41 16.19 -18.56
CA PRO A 220 -16.51 17.64 -18.58
C PRO A 220 -17.21 18.16 -19.84
N GLY A 221 -18.34 18.85 -19.64
CA GLY A 221 -19.13 19.45 -20.73
C GLY A 221 -19.99 18.48 -21.56
N ALA A 222 -19.90 17.17 -21.33
CA ALA A 222 -20.70 16.17 -22.04
C ALA A 222 -21.89 15.67 -21.19
N GLY A 223 -21.64 15.35 -19.91
CA GLY A 223 -22.68 14.81 -19.03
C GLY A 223 -22.14 13.98 -17.86
N ALA A 224 -23.03 13.22 -17.21
CA ALA A 224 -22.72 12.41 -16.05
C ALA A 224 -23.10 10.94 -16.26
N HIS A 225 -22.11 10.06 -16.05
CA HIS A 225 -22.30 8.63 -15.86
C HIS A 225 -22.73 8.38 -14.42
N ILE A 226 -23.83 7.66 -14.22
CA ILE A 226 -24.38 7.41 -12.89
C ILE A 226 -24.67 5.92 -12.76
N ALA A 227 -24.29 5.34 -11.63
CA ALA A 227 -24.60 3.96 -11.28
C ALA A 227 -25.09 3.88 -9.83
N TRP A 228 -25.94 2.91 -9.54
CA TRP A 228 -26.42 2.65 -8.18
C TRP A 228 -26.83 1.18 -8.07
N VAL A 229 -27.07 0.75 -6.84
CA VAL A 229 -27.53 -0.61 -6.56
C VAL A 229 -28.98 -0.55 -6.09
N THR A 230 -29.83 -1.46 -6.53
CA THR A 230 -31.10 -1.75 -5.86
C THR A 230 -31.01 -3.09 -5.15
N GLU A 231 -31.80 -3.27 -4.09
CA GLU A 231 -31.87 -4.53 -3.34
C GLU A 231 -33.34 -4.93 -3.16
N PRO A 232 -33.99 -5.49 -4.20
CA PRO A 232 -35.40 -5.87 -4.14
C PRO A 232 -35.68 -6.91 -3.05
N HIS A 233 -34.72 -7.80 -2.82
CA HIS A 233 -34.72 -8.81 -1.76
C HIS A 233 -33.36 -8.82 -1.06
N ALA A 234 -33.34 -9.22 0.22
CA ALA A 234 -32.09 -9.32 0.96
C ALA A 234 -31.08 -10.20 0.21
N GLN A 235 -29.87 -9.67 -0.01
CA GLN A 235 -28.78 -10.33 -0.76
C GLN A 235 -29.01 -10.49 -2.28
N ASP A 236 -30.12 -10.00 -2.84
CA ASP A 236 -30.33 -9.91 -4.29
C ASP A 236 -30.09 -8.46 -4.72
N ARG A 237 -28.85 -8.15 -5.11
CA ARG A 237 -28.42 -6.79 -5.46
C ARG A 237 -28.34 -6.64 -6.97
N HIS A 238 -28.97 -5.62 -7.53
CA HIS A 238 -28.99 -5.36 -8.97
C HIS A 238 -28.26 -4.04 -9.23
N LEU A 239 -27.30 -4.03 -10.17
CA LEU A 239 -26.53 -2.86 -10.54
C LEU A 239 -27.20 -2.14 -11.71
N TYR A 240 -27.55 -0.89 -11.52
CA TYR A 240 -28.15 -0.03 -12.52
C TYR A 240 -27.18 1.05 -12.99
N TYR A 241 -27.38 1.51 -14.22
CA TYR A 241 -26.65 2.60 -14.84
C TYR A 241 -27.57 3.52 -15.63
N CYS A 242 -27.27 4.81 -15.64
CA CYS A 242 -27.81 5.75 -16.61
C CYS A 242 -26.77 6.80 -17.03
N TRP A 243 -27.06 7.46 -18.15
CA TRP A 243 -26.32 8.61 -18.65
C TRP A 243 -27.25 9.82 -18.66
N LEU A 244 -26.77 10.94 -18.12
CA LEU A 244 -27.45 12.23 -18.19
C LEU A 244 -26.61 13.18 -19.04
N GLU A 245 -27.16 13.63 -20.16
CA GLU A 245 -26.50 14.57 -21.08
C GLU A 245 -26.57 16.01 -20.56
N TYR A 246 -25.54 16.82 -20.83
CA TYR A 246 -25.53 18.24 -20.44
C TYR A 246 -26.32 19.11 -21.45
N PRO A 247 -27.13 20.10 -21.01
CA PRO A 247 -27.49 20.41 -19.62
C PRO A 247 -28.34 19.30 -19.01
N LEU A 248 -28.03 18.93 -17.77
CA LEU A 248 -28.61 17.75 -17.12
C LEU A 248 -30.13 17.89 -16.98
N THR A 249 -30.85 16.96 -17.59
CA THR A 249 -32.31 16.82 -17.45
C THR A 249 -32.66 15.74 -16.44
N CYS A 250 -33.77 15.94 -15.72
CA CYS A 250 -34.27 15.01 -14.71
C CYS A 250 -35.10 13.86 -15.30
N GLU A 251 -34.58 13.22 -16.33
CA GLU A 251 -35.25 12.11 -17.02
C GLU A 251 -34.31 10.90 -17.15
N PRO A 252 -34.01 10.20 -16.02
CA PRO A 252 -33.12 9.06 -16.04
C PRO A 252 -33.72 7.93 -16.89
N LYS A 253 -32.87 7.30 -17.70
CA LYS A 253 -33.19 6.05 -18.42
C LYS A 253 -32.34 4.92 -17.82
N PRO A 254 -32.75 4.37 -16.67
CA PRO A 254 -31.98 3.34 -15.99
C PRO A 254 -31.93 2.04 -16.81
N LEU A 255 -30.75 1.43 -16.85
CA LEU A 255 -30.51 0.11 -17.41
C LEU A 255 -29.92 -0.79 -16.32
N GLU A 256 -30.51 -1.96 -16.09
CA GLU A 256 -29.88 -3.02 -15.28
C GLU A 256 -28.67 -3.56 -16.04
N LEU A 257 -27.46 -3.31 -15.52
CA LEU A 257 -26.23 -3.81 -16.12
C LEU A 257 -25.99 -5.27 -15.76
N THR A 258 -26.17 -5.61 -14.49
CA THR A 258 -25.88 -6.94 -13.99
C THR A 258 -26.45 -7.17 -12.60
N ARG A 259 -26.35 -8.41 -12.13
CA ARG A 259 -26.74 -8.81 -10.78
C ARG A 259 -25.51 -9.15 -9.97
N LEU A 260 -25.48 -8.68 -8.73
CA LEU A 260 -24.37 -8.84 -7.80
C LEU A 260 -24.71 -9.99 -6.87
N TYR A 261 -24.05 -11.11 -7.07
CA TYR A 261 -24.22 -12.30 -6.24
C TYR A 261 -23.08 -12.42 -5.24
N ALA A 262 -23.41 -12.52 -3.96
CA ALA A 262 -22.46 -12.93 -2.94
C ALA A 262 -23.14 -13.79 -1.87
N GLY A 263 -22.41 -14.77 -1.35
CA GLY A 263 -22.92 -15.66 -0.30
C GLY A 263 -23.10 -14.93 1.04
N THR A 264 -23.74 -15.62 1.99
CA THR A 264 -23.90 -15.12 3.36
C THR A 264 -22.55 -14.74 3.98
N GLY A 265 -22.48 -13.55 4.59
CA GLY A 265 -21.26 -13.03 5.20
C GLY A 265 -20.34 -12.26 4.24
N ALA A 266 -20.79 -12.00 3.02
CA ALA A 266 -20.12 -11.07 2.11
C ALA A 266 -20.48 -9.61 2.41
N ILE A 267 -19.52 -8.71 2.22
CA ILE A 267 -19.72 -7.26 2.31
C ILE A 267 -19.37 -6.65 0.96
N PHE A 268 -20.31 -5.89 0.41
CA PHE A 268 -20.10 -5.14 -0.82
C PHE A 268 -19.51 -3.78 -0.49
N THR A 269 -18.55 -3.34 -1.30
CA THR A 269 -18.24 -1.92 -1.40
C THR A 269 -19.23 -1.27 -2.35
N ALA A 270 -19.52 0.01 -2.12
CA ALA A 270 -20.26 0.82 -3.07
C ALA A 270 -19.61 0.76 -4.47
N PRO A 271 -20.40 0.87 -5.56
CA PRO A 271 -19.84 0.92 -6.89
C PRO A 271 -18.96 2.17 -7.07
N SER A 272 -18.01 2.11 -8.01
CA SER A 272 -17.25 3.27 -8.48
C SER A 272 -17.20 3.29 -10.01
N LEU A 273 -17.12 4.49 -10.59
CA LEU A 273 -17.22 4.69 -12.03
C LEU A 273 -15.92 5.25 -12.61
N GLY A 274 -15.42 4.55 -13.63
CA GLY A 274 -14.29 4.94 -14.47
C GLY A 274 -14.76 5.20 -15.91
N PHE A 275 -14.05 6.02 -16.67
CA PHE A 275 -14.15 6.03 -18.12
C PHE A 275 -12.81 6.38 -18.78
N ASP A 276 -12.61 5.80 -19.96
CA ASP A 276 -11.57 6.17 -20.92
C ASP A 276 -12.21 6.87 -22.13
N ASP A 277 -11.48 7.07 -23.22
CA ASP A 277 -12.03 7.71 -24.43
C ASP A 277 -13.19 6.94 -25.08
N GLY A 278 -13.19 5.61 -25.00
CA GLY A 278 -14.14 4.74 -25.70
C GLY A 278 -15.14 4.03 -24.79
N HIS A 279 -14.80 3.81 -23.52
CA HIS A 279 -15.49 2.90 -22.62
C HIS A 279 -15.85 3.54 -21.27
N VAL A 280 -16.92 3.03 -20.68
CA VAL A 280 -17.31 3.28 -19.29
C VAL A 280 -17.12 1.99 -18.51
N TYR A 281 -16.60 2.10 -17.30
CA TYR A 281 -16.31 1.00 -16.40
C TYR A 281 -17.07 1.20 -15.09
N VAL A 282 -17.76 0.16 -14.63
CA VAL A 282 -18.39 0.15 -13.31
C VAL A 282 -17.72 -0.92 -12.46
N TYR A 283 -17.08 -0.52 -11.37
CA TYR A 283 -16.33 -1.40 -10.46
C TYR A 283 -17.06 -1.57 -9.14
N TRP A 284 -16.87 -2.71 -8.49
CA TRP A 284 -17.26 -2.94 -7.08
C TRP A 284 -16.41 -4.06 -6.49
N SER A 285 -16.31 -4.13 -5.17
CA SER A 285 -15.63 -5.21 -4.47
C SER A 285 -16.57 -5.98 -3.56
N VAL A 286 -16.24 -7.25 -3.35
CA VAL A 286 -16.91 -8.13 -2.41
C VAL A 286 -15.86 -8.70 -1.45
N GLU A 287 -15.97 -8.35 -0.17
CA GLU A 287 -15.17 -8.96 0.90
C GLU A 287 -15.91 -10.17 1.48
N TYR A 288 -15.24 -11.32 1.57
CA TYR A 288 -15.82 -12.53 2.11
C TYR A 288 -15.38 -12.73 3.56
N ARG A 289 -16.29 -12.57 4.53
CA ARG A 289 -15.98 -12.70 5.97
C ARG A 289 -16.31 -14.06 6.57
N ALA A 290 -16.93 -14.94 5.79
CA ALA A 290 -17.29 -16.30 6.16
C ALA A 290 -17.24 -17.22 4.94
N GLY A 291 -17.31 -18.54 5.18
CA GLY A 291 -17.27 -19.56 4.12
C GLY A 291 -15.86 -19.94 3.68
N MET A 292 -15.76 -20.64 2.54
CA MET A 292 -14.48 -21.14 2.01
C MET A 292 -13.53 -20.01 1.56
N GLU A 293 -14.10 -18.86 1.21
CA GLU A 293 -13.39 -17.65 0.77
C GLU A 293 -13.08 -16.69 1.94
N GLN A 294 -13.22 -17.13 3.19
CA GLN A 294 -13.05 -16.24 4.34
C GLN A 294 -11.68 -15.53 4.36
N GLY A 295 -11.72 -14.20 4.51
CA GLY A 295 -10.53 -13.36 4.52
C GLY A 295 -10.01 -12.98 3.13
N SER A 296 -10.79 -13.27 2.07
CA SER A 296 -10.51 -12.89 0.69
C SER A 296 -11.39 -11.70 0.28
N ALA A 297 -11.01 -11.02 -0.81
CA ALA A 297 -11.84 -10.01 -1.45
C ALA A 297 -11.63 -10.02 -2.97
N SER A 298 -12.71 -9.84 -3.71
CA SER A 298 -12.66 -9.81 -5.17
C SER A 298 -13.24 -8.50 -5.67
N THR A 299 -12.50 -7.84 -6.57
CA THR A 299 -13.02 -6.70 -7.32
C THR A 299 -13.55 -7.19 -8.65
N PHE A 300 -14.76 -6.77 -8.97
CA PHE A 300 -15.45 -7.07 -10.21
C PHE A 300 -15.68 -5.78 -10.99
N PHE A 301 -15.84 -5.91 -12.30
CA PHE A 301 -16.23 -4.82 -13.15
C PHE A 301 -17.08 -5.28 -14.33
N VAL A 302 -17.87 -4.35 -14.85
CA VAL A 302 -18.48 -4.42 -16.19
C VAL A 302 -18.01 -3.22 -17.00
N THR A 303 -17.94 -3.38 -18.32
CA THR A 303 -17.45 -2.31 -19.21
C THR A 303 -18.19 -2.31 -20.52
N PHE A 304 -18.53 -1.13 -21.04
CA PHE A 304 -19.25 -1.02 -22.30
C PHE A 304 -18.82 0.23 -23.07
N PRO A 305 -18.92 0.21 -24.42
CA PRO A 305 -18.64 1.39 -25.21
C PRO A 305 -19.57 2.55 -24.83
N LYS A 306 -19.03 3.77 -24.80
CA LYS A 306 -19.80 4.99 -24.55
C LYS A 306 -21.01 5.07 -25.49
N GLY A 307 -22.17 5.43 -24.93
CA GLY A 307 -23.44 5.52 -25.65
C GLY A 307 -24.09 4.18 -26.03
N ARG A 308 -23.47 3.04 -25.68
CA ARG A 308 -24.02 1.70 -25.94
C ARG A 308 -24.00 0.81 -24.68
N PRO A 309 -24.61 1.26 -23.56
CA PRO A 309 -24.71 0.42 -22.38
C PRO A 309 -25.58 -0.81 -22.67
N ALA A 310 -25.17 -1.96 -22.17
CA ALA A 310 -25.89 -3.22 -22.31
C ALA A 310 -25.69 -4.09 -21.07
N PRO A 311 -26.64 -4.98 -20.73
CA PRO A 311 -26.42 -5.95 -19.67
C PRO A 311 -25.22 -6.86 -19.97
N GLN A 312 -24.39 -7.12 -18.97
CA GLN A 312 -23.15 -7.90 -19.11
C GLN A 312 -22.88 -8.81 -17.92
N GLN A 313 -22.07 -9.83 -18.16
CA GLN A 313 -21.53 -10.67 -17.09
C GLN A 313 -20.36 -9.94 -16.40
N PRO A 314 -20.31 -9.91 -15.06
CA PRO A 314 -19.18 -9.33 -14.34
C PRO A 314 -17.88 -10.05 -14.68
N ARG A 315 -16.80 -9.27 -14.81
CA ARG A 315 -15.43 -9.76 -14.92
C ARG A 315 -14.70 -9.51 -13.61
N THR A 316 -13.79 -10.40 -13.23
CA THR A 316 -12.96 -10.22 -12.04
C THR A 316 -11.67 -9.48 -12.41
N LEU A 317 -11.28 -8.50 -11.61
CA LEU A 317 -9.98 -7.83 -11.67
C LEU A 317 -8.94 -8.71 -10.97
N SER A 318 -8.26 -9.58 -11.74
CA SER A 318 -7.22 -10.47 -11.23
C SER A 318 -5.85 -9.81 -11.36
N LEU A 319 -5.18 -9.57 -10.22
CA LEU A 319 -3.90 -8.88 -10.15
C LEU A 319 -2.84 -9.78 -9.49
N PRO A 320 -1.55 -9.65 -9.83
CA PRO A 320 -0.48 -10.46 -9.24
C PRO A 320 -0.39 -10.26 -7.73
N ASP A 321 -0.04 -11.32 -7.01
CA ASP A 321 0.21 -11.30 -5.56
C ASP A 321 1.69 -11.48 -5.21
N THR A 322 2.60 -11.55 -6.16
CA THR A 322 4.00 -11.85 -5.86
C THR A 322 4.86 -10.59 -5.65
N GLU A 323 5.81 -10.64 -4.71
CA GLU A 323 6.81 -9.58 -4.50
C GLU A 323 7.72 -9.38 -5.75
N ALA A 324 8.01 -10.44 -6.49
CA ALA A 324 8.95 -10.44 -7.60
C ALA A 324 8.26 -10.12 -8.94
N LEU A 325 7.97 -8.84 -9.16
CA LEU A 325 7.23 -8.38 -10.34
C LEU A 325 8.16 -8.18 -11.57
N PRO A 326 7.87 -8.81 -12.73
CA PRO A 326 8.68 -8.67 -13.95
C PRO A 326 8.32 -7.40 -14.73
N TYR A 327 8.85 -6.25 -14.32
CA TYR A 327 8.60 -4.98 -14.99
C TYR A 327 9.13 -4.95 -16.45
N ALA A 328 8.28 -4.49 -17.37
CA ALA A 328 8.57 -4.25 -18.77
C ALA A 328 8.15 -2.83 -19.19
N PRO A 329 8.72 -2.25 -20.26
CA PRO A 329 8.29 -0.94 -20.75
C PRO A 329 6.80 -0.92 -21.15
N LEU A 330 6.06 0.12 -20.74
CA LEU A 330 4.65 0.29 -21.10
C LEU A 330 4.46 0.34 -22.63
N SER A 331 5.35 1.04 -23.33
CA SER A 331 5.32 1.13 -24.80
C SER A 331 5.40 -0.24 -25.49
N ALA A 332 6.10 -1.20 -24.89
CA ALA A 332 6.18 -2.56 -25.41
C ALA A 332 4.85 -3.33 -25.23
N GLN A 333 4.07 -3.01 -24.19
CA GLN A 333 2.74 -3.57 -23.98
C GLN A 333 1.69 -2.95 -24.90
N LEU A 334 1.80 -1.66 -25.19
CA LEU A 334 0.86 -0.94 -26.07
C LEU A 334 1.07 -1.25 -27.56
N GLY A 335 2.29 -1.61 -27.98
CA GLY A 335 2.63 -1.87 -29.39
C GLY A 335 1.65 -2.81 -30.10
N PRO A 336 1.43 -4.05 -29.61
CA PRO A 336 0.50 -5.00 -30.23
C PRO A 336 -0.94 -4.49 -30.32
N TRP A 337 -1.39 -3.70 -29.34
CA TRP A 337 -2.75 -3.15 -29.29
C TRP A 337 -2.96 -2.04 -30.32
N ARG A 338 -1.93 -1.21 -30.52
CA ARG A 338 -1.91 -0.17 -31.56
C ARG A 338 -1.82 -0.78 -32.96
N GLU A 339 -0.99 -1.79 -33.15
CA GLU A 339 -0.88 -2.52 -34.43
C GLU A 339 -2.19 -3.21 -34.81
N ALA A 340 -2.92 -3.75 -33.83
CA ALA A 340 -4.24 -4.34 -34.03
C ALA A 340 -5.36 -3.31 -34.24
N GLY A 341 -5.08 -2.00 -34.08
CA GLY A 341 -6.08 -0.94 -34.17
C GLY A 341 -7.11 -0.97 -33.05
N ILE A 342 -6.83 -1.67 -31.94
CA ILE A 342 -7.71 -1.76 -30.77
C ILE A 342 -7.69 -0.42 -30.03
N ILE A 343 -6.49 0.14 -29.84
CA ILE A 343 -6.32 1.47 -29.28
C ILE A 343 -6.20 2.45 -30.45
N GLY A 344 -7.22 3.28 -30.64
CA GLY A 344 -7.36 4.18 -31.79
C GLY A 344 -6.69 5.55 -31.61
N PRO A 345 -6.51 6.32 -32.70
CA PRO A 345 -5.90 7.66 -32.67
C PRO A 345 -6.83 8.76 -32.12
N GLY A 346 -8.06 8.43 -31.71
CA GLY A 346 -9.09 9.41 -31.34
C GLY A 346 -8.97 9.97 -29.93
N GLY A 347 -8.01 9.47 -29.14
CA GLY A 347 -7.84 9.76 -27.74
C GLY A 347 -6.50 10.40 -27.37
N MET A 348 -6.35 10.82 -26.11
CA MET A 348 -5.04 11.24 -25.59
C MET A 348 -4.14 9.99 -25.46
N PRO A 349 -2.99 9.92 -26.17
CA PRO A 349 -2.08 8.77 -26.05
C PRO A 349 -1.62 8.58 -24.61
N ALA A 350 -1.39 7.33 -24.19
CA ALA A 350 -1.01 7.00 -22.82
C ALA A 350 0.25 7.73 -22.38
N GLU A 351 1.24 7.87 -23.28
CA GLU A 351 2.49 8.57 -22.96
C GLU A 351 2.30 10.08 -22.79
N ALA A 352 1.24 10.65 -23.35
CA ALA A 352 0.86 12.04 -23.13
C ALA A 352 -0.02 12.20 -21.88
N ALA A 353 -0.91 11.23 -21.62
CA ALA A 353 -1.79 11.24 -20.46
C ALA A 353 -1.03 10.94 -19.15
N PHE A 354 -0.01 10.07 -19.22
CA PHE A 354 0.74 9.53 -18.08
C PHE A 354 2.24 9.46 -18.40
N PRO A 355 2.92 10.61 -18.57
CA PRO A 355 4.29 10.66 -19.08
C PRO A 355 5.32 9.95 -18.19
N ASP A 356 5.04 9.77 -16.91
CA ASP A 356 5.96 9.13 -15.96
C ASP A 356 5.71 7.61 -15.80
N LEU A 357 4.64 7.07 -16.38
CA LEU A 357 4.31 5.65 -16.27
C LEU A 357 5.08 4.87 -17.34
N SER A 358 6.36 4.62 -17.08
CA SER A 358 7.28 4.05 -18.08
C SER A 358 7.36 2.52 -18.04
N THR A 359 7.08 1.91 -16.89
CA THR A 359 7.24 0.47 -16.66
C THR A 359 6.01 -0.13 -16.01
N VAL A 360 5.63 -1.31 -16.46
CA VAL A 360 4.45 -2.03 -15.97
C VAL A 360 4.73 -3.52 -15.91
N VAL A 361 3.94 -4.24 -15.14
CA VAL A 361 3.94 -5.70 -15.07
C VAL A 361 2.96 -6.21 -16.12
N PRO A 362 3.44 -6.90 -17.17
CA PRO A 362 2.55 -7.56 -18.11
C PRO A 362 1.81 -8.67 -17.38
N LEU A 363 0.50 -8.75 -17.60
CA LEU A 363 -0.30 -9.76 -16.94
C LEU A 363 -0.21 -11.07 -17.70
N SER A 364 0.07 -12.14 -16.96
CA SER A 364 0.15 -13.50 -17.49
C SER A 364 -0.50 -14.45 -16.49
N PRO A 365 -1.07 -15.58 -16.95
CA PRO A 365 -1.63 -16.60 -16.06
C PRO A 365 -0.61 -17.18 -15.05
N GLU A 366 0.70 -17.03 -15.31
CA GLU A 366 1.77 -17.56 -14.46
C GLU A 366 2.02 -16.71 -13.20
N LEU A 367 1.57 -15.45 -13.18
CA LEU A 367 1.83 -14.52 -12.08
C LEU A 367 0.92 -14.69 -10.87
N GLY A 368 0.05 -15.72 -10.88
CA GLY A 368 -0.95 -15.91 -9.85
C GLY A 368 -2.04 -14.83 -9.87
N GLY A 369 -2.98 -14.95 -8.95
CA GLY A 369 -4.05 -13.99 -8.79
C GLY A 369 -4.29 -13.75 -7.31
N SER A 370 -4.11 -12.50 -6.88
CA SER A 370 -4.29 -12.11 -5.50
C SER A 370 -5.67 -12.48 -5.00
N ARG A 371 -5.68 -13.15 -3.85
CA ARG A 371 -6.90 -13.49 -3.12
C ARG A 371 -7.63 -12.28 -2.54
N PHE A 372 -7.03 -11.10 -2.58
CA PHE A 372 -7.66 -9.89 -2.06
C PHE A 372 -7.33 -8.70 -2.95
N VAL A 373 -8.31 -8.31 -3.76
CA VAL A 373 -8.30 -7.07 -4.54
C VAL A 373 -9.56 -6.29 -4.18
N ALA A 374 -9.41 -5.11 -3.57
CA ALA A 374 -10.54 -4.32 -3.08
C ALA A 374 -10.35 -2.81 -3.26
N TYR A 375 -11.44 -2.06 -3.05
CA TYR A 375 -11.49 -0.60 -3.04
C TYR A 375 -11.06 0.05 -4.36
N PRO A 376 -11.74 -0.27 -5.47
CA PRO A 376 -11.45 0.30 -6.77
C PRO A 376 -11.71 1.81 -6.74
N ALA A 377 -10.66 2.58 -7.01
CA ALA A 377 -10.69 4.01 -7.18
C ALA A 377 -10.24 4.36 -8.60
N PRO A 378 -11.18 4.42 -9.56
CA PRO A 378 -10.87 4.77 -10.94
C PRO A 378 -10.46 6.24 -11.07
N LEU A 379 -9.50 6.51 -11.96
CA LEU A 379 -9.12 7.85 -12.38
C LEU A 379 -9.82 8.16 -13.71
N ASN A 380 -10.69 9.17 -13.72
CA ASN A 380 -11.54 9.51 -14.85
C ASN A 380 -10.86 10.48 -15.82
N LEU A 381 -10.54 10.03 -17.03
CA LEU A 381 -9.84 10.82 -18.05
C LEU A 381 -10.25 10.41 -19.48
N PRO A 382 -10.43 11.37 -20.40
CA PRO A 382 -10.50 11.08 -21.82
C PRO A 382 -9.08 10.76 -22.34
N ALA A 383 -8.63 9.53 -22.05
CA ALA A 383 -7.37 8.99 -22.51
C ALA A 383 -7.57 7.58 -23.09
N GLU A 384 -6.55 7.06 -23.76
CA GLU A 384 -6.62 5.73 -24.37
C GLU A 384 -6.63 4.58 -23.35
N LEU A 385 -6.31 4.86 -22.08
CA LEU A 385 -6.25 3.89 -20.98
C LEU A 385 -7.12 4.33 -19.80
N GLN A 386 -7.76 3.36 -19.16
CA GLN A 386 -8.37 3.51 -17.85
C GLN A 386 -7.40 3.05 -16.76
N LEU A 387 -7.14 3.91 -15.77
CA LEU A 387 -6.40 3.53 -14.55
C LEU A 387 -7.37 3.28 -13.40
N VAL A 388 -7.27 2.14 -12.74
CA VAL A 388 -8.01 1.86 -11.49
C VAL A 388 -7.05 1.50 -10.38
N PHE A 389 -7.04 2.33 -9.34
CA PHE A 389 -6.24 2.08 -8.16
C PHE A 389 -6.99 1.17 -7.21
N CYS A 390 -6.30 0.25 -6.57
CA CYS A 390 -6.91 -0.72 -5.67
C CYS A 390 -5.90 -1.16 -4.60
N SER A 391 -6.44 -1.74 -3.54
CA SER A 391 -5.66 -2.44 -2.53
C SER A 391 -5.53 -3.91 -2.93
N VAL A 392 -4.28 -4.39 -3.06
CA VAL A 392 -3.94 -5.74 -3.53
C VAL A 392 -3.12 -6.46 -2.47
N MET A 393 -3.55 -7.64 -2.05
CA MET A 393 -2.77 -8.47 -1.14
C MET A 393 -1.60 -9.08 -1.89
N THR A 394 -0.40 -8.74 -1.42
CA THR A 394 0.86 -9.21 -1.98
C THR A 394 1.55 -10.09 -0.96
N GLU A 395 1.98 -11.27 -1.38
CA GLU A 395 2.77 -12.23 -0.64
C GLU A 395 4.24 -11.77 -0.59
N TYR A 396 4.70 -11.47 0.62
CA TYR A 396 6.08 -11.14 0.94
C TYR A 396 6.64 -12.20 1.87
N ARG A 397 7.52 -13.08 1.39
CA ARG A 397 8.28 -14.09 2.18
C ARG A 397 7.49 -14.90 3.24
N LEU A 398 7.13 -14.27 4.36
CA LEU A 398 6.45 -14.84 5.52
C LEU A 398 5.13 -14.11 5.89
N LYS A 399 4.72 -13.10 5.13
CA LYS A 399 3.56 -12.25 5.42
C LYS A 399 2.83 -11.88 4.15
N ASP A 400 1.53 -11.76 4.26
CA ASP A 400 0.71 -11.13 3.23
C ASP A 400 0.41 -9.70 3.69
N GLU A 401 0.67 -8.74 2.82
CA GLU A 401 0.40 -7.34 3.11
C GLU A 401 -0.50 -6.75 2.03
N LEU A 402 -1.49 -5.97 2.44
CA LEU A 402 -2.40 -5.29 1.54
C LEU A 402 -1.75 -3.98 1.08
N GLN A 403 -1.46 -3.86 -0.22
CA GLN A 403 -0.63 -2.80 -0.78
C GLN A 403 -1.37 -2.02 -1.87
N PRO A 404 -1.09 -0.72 -2.04
CA PRO A 404 -1.69 0.05 -3.12
C PRO A 404 -1.06 -0.32 -4.46
N GLY A 405 -1.91 -0.60 -5.45
CA GLY A 405 -1.52 -0.88 -6.83
C GLY A 405 -2.43 -0.17 -7.83
N VAL A 406 -1.98 -0.10 -9.07
CA VAL A 406 -2.77 0.42 -10.20
C VAL A 406 -2.90 -0.67 -11.25
N ALA A 407 -4.14 -0.95 -11.61
CA ALA A 407 -4.47 -1.77 -12.77
C ALA A 407 -4.75 -0.86 -13.96
N ILE A 408 -4.26 -1.27 -15.12
CA ILE A 408 -4.29 -0.51 -16.36
C ILE A 408 -5.15 -1.28 -17.34
N LEU A 409 -6.23 -0.66 -17.81
CA LEU A 409 -7.14 -1.24 -18.77
C LEU A 409 -7.09 -0.46 -20.09
N ALA A 410 -7.33 -1.17 -21.19
CA ALA A 410 -7.47 -0.63 -22.52
C ALA A 410 -8.61 -1.37 -23.23
N ASP A 411 -9.55 -0.63 -23.83
CA ASP A 411 -10.67 -1.21 -24.60
C ASP A 411 -11.46 -2.28 -23.83
N GLY A 412 -11.73 -2.04 -22.54
CA GLY A 412 -12.46 -2.98 -21.69
C GLY A 412 -11.65 -4.17 -21.16
N GLU A 413 -10.38 -4.31 -21.58
CA GLU A 413 -9.50 -5.41 -21.22
C GLU A 413 -8.42 -4.98 -20.24
N LEU A 414 -8.04 -5.89 -19.33
CA LEU A 414 -6.98 -5.65 -18.37
C LEU A 414 -5.61 -5.86 -19.05
N LEU A 415 -4.87 -4.76 -19.23
CA LEU A 415 -3.61 -4.73 -19.96
C LEU A 415 -2.40 -5.05 -19.06
N ALA A 416 -2.28 -4.33 -17.94
CA ALA A 416 -1.10 -4.38 -17.10
C ALA A 416 -1.38 -3.96 -15.66
N TYR A 417 -0.38 -4.16 -14.79
CA TYR A 417 -0.42 -3.80 -13.38
C TYR A 417 0.87 -3.07 -12.98
N GLN A 418 0.80 -2.18 -11.98
CA GLN A 418 1.98 -1.67 -11.32
C GLN A 418 1.71 -1.51 -9.83
N GLN A 419 2.63 -1.97 -8.99
CA GLN A 419 2.58 -1.69 -7.57
C GLN A 419 3.08 -0.28 -7.28
N VAL A 420 2.31 0.49 -6.50
CA VAL A 420 2.60 1.90 -6.22
C VAL A 420 3.56 2.05 -5.05
N ALA A 421 3.31 1.33 -3.96
CA ALA A 421 4.13 1.37 -2.75
C ALA A 421 4.10 0.05 -1.98
N ARG A 422 5.04 -0.09 -1.04
CA ARG A 422 5.04 -1.14 -0.03
C ARG A 422 5.07 -0.53 1.37
N THR A 423 3.99 -0.63 2.11
CA THR A 423 3.89 -0.20 3.50
C THR A 423 3.99 -1.40 4.44
N GLY A 424 4.28 -1.18 5.72
CA GLY A 424 4.38 -2.27 6.70
C GLY A 424 3.03 -2.67 7.33
N ASN A 425 1.92 -2.11 6.85
CA ASN A 425 0.57 -2.37 7.36
C ASN A 425 -0.40 -2.60 6.18
N LEU A 426 -1.69 -2.72 6.48
CA LEU A 426 -2.71 -2.90 5.45
C LEU A 426 -3.08 -1.51 4.91
N SER A 427 -2.88 -1.29 3.60
CA SER A 427 -3.26 -0.08 2.87
C SER A 427 -4.66 -0.18 2.29
N TRP A 428 -5.52 0.77 2.62
CA TRP A 428 -6.95 0.75 2.28
C TRP A 428 -7.36 1.98 1.48
N ASN A 429 -8.50 1.93 0.79
CA ASN A 429 -9.17 3.10 0.23
C ASN A 429 -8.24 4.07 -0.55
N PRO A 430 -7.52 3.58 -1.57
CA PRO A 430 -6.66 4.43 -2.39
C PRO A 430 -7.48 5.56 -3.01
N SER A 431 -6.91 6.76 -3.03
CA SER A 431 -7.56 7.98 -3.53
C SER A 431 -6.63 8.66 -4.53
N PRO A 432 -6.87 8.47 -5.84
CA PRO A 432 -6.00 8.99 -6.88
C PRO A 432 -6.35 10.42 -7.28
N ALA A 433 -5.35 11.17 -7.73
CA ALA A 433 -5.51 12.45 -8.39
C ALA A 433 -4.43 12.64 -9.48
N ARG A 434 -4.64 13.66 -10.32
CA ARG A 434 -3.76 14.01 -11.42
C ARG A 434 -3.68 15.52 -11.57
N ASP A 435 -2.55 16.04 -12.05
CA ASP A 435 -2.43 17.41 -12.55
C ASP A 435 -2.62 17.50 -14.08
N GLU A 436 -2.62 18.72 -14.64
CA GLU A 436 -2.77 18.91 -16.09
C GLU A 436 -1.59 18.31 -16.88
N ALA A 437 -0.40 18.23 -16.27
CA ALA A 437 0.80 17.67 -16.87
C ALA A 437 0.79 16.13 -16.98
N GLY A 438 -0.18 15.45 -16.35
CA GLY A 438 -0.24 13.98 -16.40
C GLY A 438 0.45 13.28 -15.25
N HIS A 439 0.98 14.02 -14.27
CA HIS A 439 1.58 13.41 -13.11
C HIS A 439 0.51 12.83 -12.19
N LEU A 440 0.77 11.63 -11.68
CA LEU A 440 -0.15 10.89 -10.83
C LEU A 440 0.20 11.10 -9.36
N TYR A 441 -0.84 11.15 -8.53
CA TYR A 441 -0.76 11.28 -7.08
C TYR A 441 -1.71 10.26 -6.48
N LEU A 442 -1.27 9.57 -5.43
CA LEU A 442 -2.09 8.60 -4.73
C LEU A 442 -1.97 8.85 -3.23
N ALA A 443 -3.10 9.01 -2.55
CA ALA A 443 -3.18 9.06 -1.10
C ALA A 443 -3.97 7.86 -0.55
N TRP A 444 -3.60 7.36 0.62
CA TRP A 444 -4.33 6.26 1.27
C TRP A 444 -4.07 6.21 2.79
N PRO A 445 -5.02 5.70 3.58
CA PRO A 445 -4.79 5.29 4.96
C PRO A 445 -4.18 3.88 5.08
N ASP A 446 -3.32 3.73 6.10
CA ASP A 446 -2.69 2.49 6.51
C ASP A 446 -3.08 2.12 7.93
N THR A 447 -3.43 0.86 8.21
CA THR A 447 -3.81 0.46 9.57
C THR A 447 -2.66 0.57 10.57
N ARG A 448 -2.85 1.33 11.65
CA ARG A 448 -1.91 1.35 12.79
C ARG A 448 -2.37 0.49 13.96
N GLY A 449 -3.65 0.10 13.97
CA GLY A 449 -4.34 -0.52 15.09
C GLY A 449 -5.01 0.51 16.00
N GLN A 450 -5.92 0.04 16.87
CA GLN A 450 -6.65 0.89 17.84
C GLN A 450 -7.43 2.05 17.19
N GLY A 451 -7.96 1.86 15.97
CA GLY A 451 -8.71 2.91 15.26
C GLY A 451 -7.86 4.09 14.78
N ARG A 452 -6.53 3.93 14.70
CA ARG A 452 -5.63 4.92 14.10
C ARG A 452 -5.14 4.42 12.76
N TYR A 453 -4.96 5.35 11.83
CA TYR A 453 -4.49 5.08 10.48
C TYR A 453 -3.38 6.05 10.12
N ASP A 454 -2.24 5.58 9.66
CA ASP A 454 -1.19 6.45 9.12
C ASP A 454 -1.62 6.89 7.71
N VAL A 455 -1.52 8.17 7.36
CA VAL A 455 -1.88 8.68 6.02
C VAL A 455 -0.61 8.77 5.17
N TYR A 456 -0.64 8.16 3.99
CA TYR A 456 0.47 8.14 3.04
C TYR A 456 0.12 8.85 1.73
N ILE A 457 1.15 9.35 1.05
CA ILE A 457 1.08 9.82 -0.33
C ILE A 457 2.25 9.28 -1.15
N ALA A 458 2.00 8.89 -2.40
CA ALA A 458 3.02 8.64 -3.42
C ALA A 458 2.72 9.44 -4.69
N THR A 459 3.75 9.74 -5.48
CA THR A 459 3.59 10.51 -6.71
C THR A 459 4.57 10.09 -7.80
N THR A 460 4.20 10.34 -9.06
CA THR A 460 5.10 10.27 -10.19
C THR A 460 5.76 11.62 -10.51
N ALA A 461 5.23 12.73 -10.00
CA ALA A 461 5.66 14.10 -10.30
C ALA A 461 7.15 14.31 -10.00
N PRO A 462 7.99 14.67 -10.99
CA PRO A 462 9.45 14.65 -10.86
C PRO A 462 10.00 15.45 -9.68
N ALA A 463 9.48 16.67 -9.45
CA ALA A 463 9.97 17.57 -8.41
C ALA A 463 9.74 17.01 -7.00
N LEU A 464 8.51 16.58 -6.69
CA LEU A 464 8.18 16.01 -5.39
C LEU A 464 8.78 14.60 -5.23
N LYS A 465 8.77 13.77 -6.27
CA LYS A 465 9.40 12.45 -6.28
C LYS A 465 10.88 12.51 -5.92
N GLU A 466 11.62 13.44 -6.51
CA GLU A 466 13.03 13.68 -6.18
C GLU A 466 13.21 14.21 -4.76
N ALA A 467 12.36 15.14 -4.32
CA ALA A 467 12.38 15.65 -2.95
C ALA A 467 12.15 14.54 -1.91
N ILE A 468 11.25 13.58 -2.19
CA ILE A 468 10.99 12.42 -1.34
C ILE A 468 12.15 11.42 -1.39
N ARG A 469 12.73 11.15 -2.56
CA ARG A 469 13.84 10.19 -2.70
C ARG A 469 15.11 10.59 -1.96
N ARG A 470 15.36 11.88 -1.79
CA ARG A 470 16.55 12.36 -1.08
C ARG A 470 16.58 11.84 0.36
N PRO A 471 17.61 11.06 0.76
CA PRO A 471 17.74 10.62 2.14
C PRO A 471 17.93 11.84 3.06
N ASN A 472 17.24 11.88 4.20
CA ASN A 472 17.59 12.80 5.29
C ASN A 472 18.41 12.06 6.38
N ARG A 473 18.86 12.80 7.38
CA ARG A 473 19.58 12.24 8.53
C ARG A 473 18.73 11.22 9.29
N ASP A 474 17.43 11.48 9.39
CA ASP A 474 16.50 10.61 10.10
C ASP A 474 16.35 9.28 9.39
N ASP A 475 16.25 9.25 8.07
CA ASP A 475 16.19 8.04 7.23
C ASP A 475 17.44 7.18 7.45
N ILE A 476 18.62 7.80 7.55
CA ILE A 476 19.89 7.09 7.80
C ILE A 476 19.94 6.54 9.23
N LEU A 477 19.54 7.34 10.21
CA LEU A 477 19.51 6.93 11.62
C LEU A 477 18.50 5.82 11.86
N LEU A 478 17.28 5.97 11.33
CA LEU A 478 16.22 4.98 11.38
C LEU A 478 16.63 3.71 10.65
N GLY A 479 17.24 3.82 9.47
CA GLY A 479 17.80 2.69 8.75
C GLY A 479 18.86 1.94 9.57
N ALA A 480 19.76 2.66 10.23
CA ALA A 480 20.78 2.05 11.09
C ALA A 480 20.19 1.38 12.34
N VAL A 481 19.20 2.02 12.98
CA VAL A 481 18.48 1.46 14.13
C VAL A 481 17.67 0.23 13.72
N ALA A 482 16.90 0.31 12.63
CA ALA A 482 16.12 -0.80 12.10
C ALA A 482 17.02 -1.97 11.69
N PHE A 483 18.16 -1.69 11.06
CA PHE A 483 19.17 -2.70 10.75
C PHE A 483 19.71 -3.36 12.03
N GLY A 484 20.12 -2.56 13.03
CA GLY A 484 20.62 -3.07 14.30
C GLY A 484 19.57 -3.89 15.07
N TRP A 485 18.31 -3.45 15.06
CA TRP A 485 17.20 -4.19 15.65
C TRP A 485 16.93 -5.48 14.90
N GLY A 486 16.95 -5.45 13.56
CA GLY A 486 16.82 -6.62 12.71
C GLY A 486 17.92 -7.66 12.98
N MET A 487 19.15 -7.24 13.24
CA MET A 487 20.23 -8.14 13.67
C MET A 487 19.96 -8.78 15.02
N LEU A 488 19.52 -7.99 16.02
CA LEU A 488 19.21 -8.48 17.37
C LEU A 488 18.00 -9.42 17.36
N ALA A 489 16.97 -9.09 16.59
CA ALA A 489 15.77 -9.88 16.48
C ALA A 489 16.03 -11.15 15.67
N GLY A 490 16.88 -11.07 14.63
CA GLY A 490 17.48 -12.23 13.98
C GLY A 490 18.21 -13.15 14.97
N LEU A 491 18.93 -12.59 15.95
CA LEU A 491 19.59 -13.36 17.02
C LEU A 491 18.58 -14.18 17.84
N THR A 492 17.45 -13.58 18.20
CA THR A 492 16.41 -14.27 18.98
C THR A 492 15.64 -15.30 18.16
N THR A 493 15.31 -14.98 16.90
CA THR A 493 14.50 -15.85 16.04
C THR A 493 15.28 -17.05 15.52
N PHE A 494 16.59 -16.91 15.26
CA PHE A 494 17.41 -17.99 14.70
C PHE A 494 17.93 -18.96 15.78
N LEU A 495 17.97 -18.57 17.06
CA LEU A 495 18.50 -19.44 18.14
C LEU A 495 17.76 -20.79 18.24
N PRO A 496 16.41 -20.88 18.20
CA PRO A 496 15.70 -22.16 18.19
C PRO A 496 16.07 -23.04 16.98
N PHE A 497 16.15 -22.46 15.79
CA PHE A 497 16.51 -23.18 14.57
C PHE A 497 17.96 -23.67 14.60
N LEU A 498 18.88 -22.86 15.15
CA LEU A 498 20.27 -23.25 15.34
C LEU A 498 20.38 -24.50 16.23
N MET A 499 19.57 -24.60 17.29
CA MET A 499 19.54 -25.80 18.14
C MET A 499 19.13 -27.04 17.37
N VAL A 500 18.12 -26.93 16.47
CA VAL A 500 17.69 -28.03 15.59
C VAL A 500 18.79 -28.44 14.62
N ILE A 501 19.44 -27.47 13.97
CA ILE A 501 20.55 -27.72 13.03
C ILE A 501 21.74 -28.39 13.73
N LEU A 502 21.98 -28.05 15.00
CA LEU A 502 23.10 -28.55 15.78
C LEU A 502 22.94 -29.99 16.26
N VAL A 503 21.74 -30.59 16.26
CA VAL A 503 21.52 -31.94 16.82
C VAL A 503 22.45 -32.98 16.22
N PHE A 504 22.47 -33.15 14.90
CA PHE A 504 23.29 -34.18 14.25
C PHE A 504 24.79 -33.90 14.30
N PRO A 505 25.28 -32.67 13.98
CA PRO A 505 26.70 -32.33 14.11
C PRO A 505 27.20 -32.53 15.55
N LEU A 506 26.42 -32.10 16.55
CA LEU A 506 26.80 -32.21 17.95
C LEU A 506 26.81 -33.67 18.41
N ALA A 507 25.84 -34.49 17.98
CA ALA A 507 25.83 -35.92 18.27
C ALA A 507 27.10 -36.62 17.73
N VAL A 508 27.57 -36.23 16.54
CA VAL A 508 28.83 -36.75 15.96
C VAL A 508 30.05 -36.33 16.79
N VAL A 509 30.13 -35.04 17.18
CA VAL A 509 31.25 -34.52 17.99
C VAL A 509 31.25 -35.13 19.39
N VAL A 510 30.09 -35.22 20.05
CA VAL A 510 29.92 -35.79 21.40
C VAL A 510 30.14 -37.30 21.38
N GLY A 511 29.60 -38.01 20.39
CA GLY A 511 29.84 -39.44 20.23
C GLY A 511 31.32 -39.74 20.08
N TYR A 512 32.04 -38.97 19.26
CA TYR A 512 33.48 -39.11 19.14
C TYR A 512 34.23 -38.76 20.44
N HIS A 513 33.76 -37.78 21.21
CA HIS A 513 34.34 -37.46 22.51
C HIS A 513 34.16 -38.59 23.54
N ILE A 514 33.03 -39.30 23.52
CA ILE A 514 32.74 -40.41 24.44
C ILE A 514 33.53 -41.67 24.06
N PHE A 515 33.60 -42.00 22.76
CA PHE A 515 34.19 -43.26 22.27
C PHE A 515 35.62 -43.12 21.76
N GLY A 516 36.10 -41.91 21.48
CA GLY A 516 37.42 -41.63 20.94
C GLY A 516 38.47 -41.44 22.03
N SER A 517 39.72 -41.80 21.72
CA SER A 517 40.84 -41.72 22.68
C SER A 517 41.60 -40.38 22.66
N GLN A 518 41.34 -39.48 21.69
CA GLN A 518 42.06 -38.22 21.51
C GLN A 518 41.13 -37.09 21.06
N GLU A 519 41.14 -35.96 21.76
CA GLU A 519 40.38 -34.75 21.39
C GLU A 519 41.18 -33.72 20.60
N GLU A 520 42.50 -33.91 20.52
CA GLU A 520 43.39 -32.89 19.97
C GLU A 520 43.27 -32.81 18.45
N LEU A 521 43.02 -31.61 17.93
CA LEU A 521 43.01 -31.33 16.49
C LEU A 521 44.40 -31.46 15.83
N SER A 522 45.44 -31.83 16.59
CA SER A 522 46.73 -32.28 16.08
C SER A 522 46.61 -33.63 15.37
N ALA A 523 45.73 -34.51 15.85
CA ALA A 523 45.50 -35.85 15.31
C ALA A 523 44.59 -35.86 14.07
N ARG A 524 44.73 -36.89 13.23
CA ARG A 524 43.92 -37.05 12.00
C ARG A 524 42.44 -37.32 12.29
N GLY A 525 42.14 -38.13 13.31
CA GLY A 525 40.77 -38.50 13.68
C GLY A 525 39.87 -37.30 13.98
N PRO A 526 40.23 -36.44 14.95
CA PRO A 526 39.46 -35.24 15.28
C PRO A 526 39.27 -34.28 14.09
N ARG A 527 40.24 -34.17 13.18
CA ARG A 527 40.09 -33.34 11.97
C ARG A 527 39.01 -33.86 11.03
N ILE A 528 38.95 -35.17 10.81
CA ILE A 528 37.92 -35.80 9.97
C ILE A 528 36.54 -35.56 10.60
N VAL A 529 36.43 -35.78 11.91
CA VAL A 529 35.17 -35.55 12.65
C VAL A 529 34.73 -34.09 12.57
N LEU A 530 35.66 -33.15 12.70
CA LEU A 530 35.37 -31.71 12.56
C LEU A 530 34.84 -31.37 11.16
N VAL A 531 35.44 -31.93 10.10
CA VAL A 531 34.99 -31.72 8.71
C VAL A 531 33.60 -32.31 8.52
N VAL A 532 33.37 -33.54 8.98
CA VAL A 532 32.06 -34.20 8.86
C VAL A 532 30.98 -33.42 9.62
N ALA A 533 31.25 -33.02 10.87
CA ALA A 533 30.32 -32.22 11.66
C ALA A 533 30.06 -30.85 11.01
N GLY A 534 31.09 -30.20 10.45
CA GLY A 534 30.95 -28.94 9.72
C GLY A 534 30.10 -29.08 8.45
N LEU A 535 30.28 -30.16 7.69
CA LEU A 535 29.45 -30.46 6.51
C LEU A 535 28.00 -30.73 6.88
N LEU A 536 27.76 -31.52 7.94
CA LEU A 536 26.41 -31.77 8.45
C LEU A 536 25.72 -30.48 8.92
N TYR A 537 26.45 -29.61 9.61
CA TYR A 537 25.94 -28.30 10.02
C TYR A 537 25.55 -27.46 8.80
N TYR A 538 26.44 -27.35 7.83
CA TYR A 538 26.20 -26.53 6.64
C TYR A 538 25.04 -27.08 5.79
N ALA A 539 24.94 -28.41 5.64
CA ALA A 539 23.82 -29.06 4.98
C ALA A 539 22.50 -28.79 5.71
N GLY A 540 22.48 -28.92 7.04
CA GLY A 540 21.29 -28.60 7.85
C GLY A 540 20.87 -27.13 7.72
N LYS A 541 21.85 -26.21 7.70
CA LYS A 541 21.62 -24.79 7.44
C LYS A 541 21.00 -24.55 6.06
N LEU A 542 21.53 -25.15 5.00
CA LEU A 542 20.98 -25.01 3.65
C LEU A 542 19.56 -25.58 3.53
N LEU A 543 19.25 -26.68 4.22
CA LEU A 543 17.92 -27.28 4.21
C LEU A 543 16.89 -26.42 4.94
N ILE A 544 17.22 -25.93 6.14
CA ILE A 544 16.29 -25.17 6.99
C ILE A 544 16.16 -23.71 6.51
N PHE A 545 17.25 -23.12 5.99
CA PHE A 545 17.29 -21.71 5.60
C PHE A 545 17.42 -21.51 4.08
N SER A 546 17.02 -22.49 3.26
CA SER A 546 17.04 -22.36 1.80
C SER A 546 16.32 -21.09 1.32
N ALA A 547 15.09 -20.86 1.81
CA ALA A 547 14.30 -19.69 1.48
C ALA A 547 15.00 -18.38 1.90
N LEU A 548 15.54 -18.33 3.12
CA LEU A 548 16.21 -17.14 3.64
C LEU A 548 17.51 -16.81 2.87
N LEU A 549 18.34 -17.83 2.61
CA LEU A 549 19.64 -17.65 1.96
C LEU A 549 19.49 -17.26 0.48
N SER A 550 18.36 -17.59 -0.13
CA SER A 550 18.03 -17.23 -1.52
C SER A 550 17.73 -15.74 -1.73
N PHE A 551 17.54 -14.99 -0.64
CA PHE A 551 17.26 -13.54 -0.69
C PHE A 551 18.23 -12.76 0.21
N PRO A 552 19.51 -12.64 -0.19
CA PRO A 552 20.50 -11.87 0.57
C PRO A 552 20.08 -10.41 0.76
N PRO A 553 20.52 -9.77 1.87
CA PRO A 553 20.33 -8.34 2.06
C PRO A 553 20.95 -7.56 0.89
N PHE A 554 20.37 -6.40 0.57
CA PHE A 554 20.85 -5.49 -0.49
C PHE A 554 20.75 -6.03 -1.93
N ARG A 555 20.12 -7.19 -2.14
CA ARG A 555 19.92 -7.77 -3.48
C ARG A 555 19.27 -6.79 -4.46
N GLU A 556 18.33 -5.99 -3.97
CA GLU A 556 17.59 -4.99 -4.73
C GLU A 556 18.47 -3.81 -5.19
N LEU A 557 19.57 -3.53 -4.50
CA LEU A 557 20.51 -2.46 -4.86
C LEU A 557 21.41 -2.85 -6.03
N LEU A 558 21.49 -4.14 -6.38
CA LEU A 558 22.31 -4.63 -7.47
C LEU A 558 21.50 -4.81 -8.78
N PRO A 559 22.10 -4.44 -9.94
CA PRO A 559 21.59 -4.84 -11.25
C PRO A 559 21.42 -6.36 -11.35
N GLU A 560 20.43 -6.80 -12.14
CA GLU A 560 20.08 -8.22 -12.28
C GLU A 560 21.28 -9.13 -12.59
N GLY A 561 22.16 -8.70 -13.49
CA GLY A 561 23.36 -9.44 -13.85
C GLY A 561 24.40 -9.62 -12.74
N LEU A 562 24.28 -8.89 -11.62
CA LEU A 562 25.18 -8.99 -10.46
C LEU A 562 24.51 -9.65 -9.24
N ARG A 563 23.19 -9.91 -9.27
CA ARG A 563 22.47 -10.48 -8.12
C ARG A 563 23.02 -11.84 -7.69
N TRP A 564 23.44 -12.67 -8.64
CA TRP A 564 24.07 -13.97 -8.35
C TRP A 564 25.33 -13.85 -7.46
N MET A 565 26.05 -12.72 -7.53
CA MET A 565 27.23 -12.49 -6.69
C MET A 565 26.85 -12.36 -5.22
N LEU A 566 25.69 -11.79 -4.90
CA LEU A 566 25.18 -11.80 -3.52
C LEU A 566 24.57 -13.14 -3.17
N ASP A 567 23.77 -13.73 -4.07
CA ASP A 567 23.04 -14.98 -3.83
C ASP A 567 24.01 -16.11 -3.45
N PHE A 568 25.17 -16.19 -4.11
CA PHE A 568 26.20 -17.20 -3.81
C PHE A 568 27.41 -16.66 -3.06
N GLY A 569 27.83 -15.43 -3.35
CA GLY A 569 29.05 -14.87 -2.77
C GLY A 569 28.90 -14.50 -1.30
N LEU A 570 27.72 -14.06 -0.85
CA LEU A 570 27.51 -13.72 0.57
C LEU A 570 27.54 -14.98 1.47
N PRO A 571 26.81 -16.08 1.17
CA PRO A 571 26.98 -17.33 1.92
C PRO A 571 28.42 -17.87 1.89
N ALA A 572 29.09 -17.80 0.74
CA ALA A 572 30.48 -18.24 0.61
C ALA A 572 31.44 -17.40 1.46
N LEU A 573 31.24 -16.07 1.52
CA LEU A 573 32.02 -15.17 2.36
C LEU A 573 31.83 -15.47 3.84
N ILE A 574 30.59 -15.70 4.28
CA ILE A 574 30.28 -16.08 5.66
C ILE A 574 31.01 -17.37 6.03
N LEU A 575 30.93 -18.39 5.17
CA LEU A 575 31.63 -19.66 5.36
C LEU A 575 33.16 -19.47 5.43
N ALA A 576 33.73 -18.66 4.53
CA ALA A 576 35.16 -18.38 4.51
C ALA A 576 35.64 -17.69 5.80
N LEU A 577 34.85 -16.75 6.34
CA LEU A 577 35.15 -16.08 7.61
C LEU A 577 35.05 -17.03 8.81
N ALA A 578 34.06 -17.94 8.82
CA ALA A 578 33.95 -18.97 9.85
C ALA A 578 35.14 -19.95 9.83
N LEU A 579 35.59 -20.35 8.65
CA LEU A 579 36.79 -21.17 8.47
C LEU A 579 38.07 -20.42 8.89
N LEU A 580 38.16 -19.12 8.62
CA LEU A 580 39.27 -18.27 9.06
C LEU A 580 39.33 -18.19 10.60
N ALA A 581 38.17 -17.99 11.26
CA ALA A 581 38.07 -17.97 12.71
C ALA A 581 38.50 -19.30 13.34
N LEU A 582 38.05 -20.42 12.76
CA LEU A 582 38.48 -21.77 13.16
C LEU A 582 40.00 -21.95 13.00
N ARG A 583 40.57 -21.56 11.85
CA ARG A 583 42.02 -21.62 11.61
C ARG A 583 42.79 -20.78 12.62
N GLN A 584 42.29 -19.59 12.96
CA GLN A 584 42.91 -18.72 13.94
C GLN A 584 42.87 -19.30 15.35
N TYR A 585 41.78 -19.97 15.72
CA TYR A 585 41.67 -20.72 16.97
C TYR A 585 42.70 -21.87 17.03
N ILE A 586 42.77 -22.71 15.98
CA ILE A 586 43.72 -23.84 15.92
C ILE A 586 45.17 -23.36 16.06
N ARG A 587 45.50 -22.20 15.49
CA ARG A 587 46.85 -21.61 15.58
C ARG A 587 47.20 -21.08 16.97
N ARG A 588 46.21 -20.61 17.74
CA ARG A 588 46.42 -19.94 19.04
C ARG A 588 46.25 -20.86 20.25
N ALA A 589 45.41 -21.89 20.15
CA ALA A 589 45.13 -22.80 21.26
C ALA A 589 46.23 -23.87 21.40
N GLN A 590 46.70 -24.09 22.64
CA GLN A 590 47.61 -25.19 22.98
C GLN A 590 47.08 -25.94 24.22
N PRO A 591 46.56 -27.17 24.08
CA PRO A 591 46.24 -27.89 22.84
C PRO A 591 44.87 -27.48 22.23
N PRO A 592 44.71 -27.51 20.88
CA PRO A 592 43.44 -27.21 20.23
C PRO A 592 42.47 -28.40 20.34
N ARG A 593 41.34 -28.22 21.02
CA ARG A 593 40.31 -29.26 21.23
C ARG A 593 39.24 -29.27 20.14
N LEU A 594 38.77 -30.46 19.76
CA LEU A 594 37.72 -30.69 18.76
C LEU A 594 36.43 -29.92 19.05
N PHE A 595 35.86 -30.12 20.24
CA PHE A 595 34.57 -29.52 20.62
C PHE A 595 34.59 -28.00 20.52
N VAL A 596 35.63 -27.37 21.08
CA VAL A 596 35.80 -25.91 21.03
C VAL A 596 36.03 -25.42 19.60
N GLY A 597 36.79 -26.16 18.78
CA GLY A 597 36.96 -25.82 17.37
C GLY A 597 35.64 -25.84 16.60
N PHE A 598 34.84 -26.90 16.77
CA PHE A 598 33.51 -26.99 16.17
C PHE A 598 32.61 -25.83 16.61
N LEU A 599 32.59 -25.51 17.90
CA LEU A 599 31.79 -24.42 18.45
C LEU A 599 32.22 -23.05 17.91
N VAL A 600 33.54 -22.79 17.78
CA VAL A 600 34.06 -21.55 17.15
C VAL A 600 33.57 -21.42 15.71
N PHE A 601 33.63 -22.50 14.93
CA PHE A 601 33.16 -22.51 13.55
C PHE A 601 31.66 -22.19 13.46
N VAL A 602 30.82 -22.95 14.18
CA VAL A 602 29.36 -22.79 14.11
C VAL A 602 28.90 -21.46 14.65
N LEU A 603 29.41 -21.00 15.80
CA LEU A 603 28.99 -19.72 16.36
C LEU A 603 29.40 -18.55 15.48
N THR A 604 30.56 -18.61 14.82
CA THR A 604 30.98 -17.56 13.89
C THR A 604 30.07 -17.53 12.66
N ASP A 605 29.82 -18.68 12.04
CA ASP A 605 28.93 -18.78 10.87
C ASP A 605 27.50 -18.35 11.20
N ALA A 606 26.93 -18.87 12.30
CA ALA A 606 25.60 -18.53 12.77
C ALA A 606 25.48 -17.03 13.08
N LEU A 607 26.42 -16.46 13.83
CA LEU A 607 26.41 -15.04 14.17
C LEU A 607 26.48 -14.16 12.92
N LEU A 608 27.39 -14.45 11.99
CA LEU A 608 27.50 -13.69 10.73
C LEU A 608 26.25 -13.83 9.87
N THR A 609 25.67 -15.03 9.80
CA THR A 609 24.41 -15.27 9.10
C THR A 609 23.28 -14.45 9.74
N MET A 610 23.15 -14.47 11.06
CA MET A 610 22.16 -13.68 11.80
C MET A 610 22.39 -12.17 11.63
N MET A 611 23.64 -11.71 11.65
CA MET A 611 23.98 -10.30 11.47
C MET A 611 23.63 -9.79 10.07
N LEU A 612 23.74 -10.63 9.04
CA LEU A 612 23.51 -10.21 7.65
C LEU A 612 22.07 -10.45 7.21
N TYR A 613 21.49 -11.60 7.58
CA TYR A 613 20.13 -12.00 7.16
C TYR A 613 19.05 -11.65 8.20
N GLY A 614 19.43 -11.36 9.44
CA GLY A 614 18.52 -10.98 10.53
C GLY A 614 17.53 -9.86 10.17
N PRO A 615 17.98 -8.75 9.54
CA PRO A 615 17.09 -7.68 9.12
C PRO A 615 15.94 -8.13 8.21
N GLY A 616 16.15 -9.15 7.39
CA GLY A 616 15.12 -9.69 6.47
C GLY A 616 14.01 -10.49 7.15
N PHE A 617 14.05 -10.71 8.47
CA PHE A 617 12.96 -11.36 9.22
C PHE A 617 11.87 -10.38 9.67
N TYR A 618 12.17 -9.08 9.73
CA TYR A 618 11.29 -8.08 10.32
C TYR A 618 10.89 -6.95 9.36
N GLY A 619 11.54 -6.86 8.20
CA GLY A 619 11.31 -5.84 7.18
C GLY A 619 10.72 -6.37 5.88
#